data_AF-A0A7X4JGF0-F1
#
_entry.id   AF-A0A7X4JGF0-F1
#
_cell.length_a   1.000
_cell.length_b   1.000
_cell.length_c   1.000
_cell.angle_alpha   90.00
_cell.angle_beta   90.00
_cell.angle_gamma   90.00
#
_symmetry.space_group_name_H-M   'P 1'
#
loop_
_entity.id
_entity.type
_entity.pdbx_description
1 polymer ?
#
loop_
_entity_poly.entity_id
_entity_poly.type
_entity_poly.pdbx_seq_one_letter_code
_entity_poly.pdbx_strand_id
1 'polypeptide(L)'
;MDTDRARARDTGRDREAGFDIREDFQRFSQRDDIFCRSFWDPEVRTHRSDMFYETYRTPKLTWRSVDGFTQRDYALRNASWHVTDIFAELRDGDDRREGFLDPYTSIREGPGHTLPVESPGEMAREIKQAAKTLGADLVGITGNDERWLYSHAYSRENEHEKPQEISTDLGNVIVIAQSMDRELLSTAPSALSGTATGATYSRDTIVLLAIAQYIVNLGYRAVASMNDSALVIPLAIKAGLGEYGRHGLLITREYG
;
A
#
# COMPACT_ATOMS: atom_id res chain seq x y z
N MET A 1 11.63 24.55 -21.43
CA MET A 1 10.60 23.63 -21.95
C MET A 1 11.33 22.45 -22.54
N ASP A 2 10.95 21.23 -22.13
CA ASP A 2 11.34 19.95 -22.72
C ASP A 2 12.53 19.16 -22.12
N THR A 3 12.65 19.16 -20.78
CA THR A 3 13.41 18.12 -20.04
C THR A 3 12.55 17.30 -19.07
N ASP A 4 11.32 17.75 -18.76
CA ASP A 4 10.41 17.04 -17.83
C ASP A 4 9.65 15.87 -18.45
N ARG A 5 9.35 15.91 -19.76
CA ARG A 5 8.65 14.79 -20.43
C ARG A 5 9.50 13.52 -20.56
N ALA A 6 10.83 13.63 -20.46
CA ALA A 6 11.73 12.49 -20.61
C ALA A 6 11.88 11.65 -19.34
N ARG A 7 11.56 12.19 -18.15
CA ARG A 7 11.57 11.42 -16.89
C ARG A 7 10.31 10.56 -16.70
N ALA A 8 9.22 10.88 -17.40
CA ALA A 8 7.91 10.24 -17.25
C ALA A 8 7.71 8.94 -18.06
N ARG A 9 8.66 8.58 -18.94
CA ARG A 9 8.55 7.38 -19.80
C ARG A 9 9.87 6.62 -19.84
N ASP A 10 10.16 5.89 -18.78
CA ASP A 10 11.23 4.88 -18.80
C ASP A 10 10.79 3.66 -19.62
N THR A 11 10.72 3.84 -20.93
CA THR A 11 10.25 2.84 -21.90
C THR A 11 11.10 1.55 -21.91
N GLY A 12 12.35 1.63 -21.47
CA GLY A 12 13.22 0.47 -21.29
C GLY A 12 12.69 -0.45 -20.19
N ARG A 13 12.35 0.11 -19.03
CA ARG A 13 11.76 -0.65 -17.92
C ARG A 13 10.33 -1.11 -18.18
N ASP A 14 9.57 -0.42 -19.02
CA ASP A 14 8.24 -0.89 -19.43
C ASP A 14 8.32 -2.21 -20.20
N ARG A 15 9.24 -2.31 -21.15
CA ARG A 15 9.42 -3.54 -21.94
C ARG A 15 9.91 -4.70 -21.07
N GLU A 16 10.84 -4.43 -20.17
CA GLU A 16 11.33 -5.44 -19.20
C GLU A 16 10.21 -5.94 -18.27
N ALA A 17 9.29 -5.05 -17.87
CA ALA A 17 8.11 -5.38 -17.08
C ALA A 17 6.95 -5.99 -17.91
N GLY A 18 7.10 -6.10 -19.23
CA GLY A 18 6.05 -6.60 -20.13
C GLY A 18 4.86 -5.66 -20.29
N PHE A 19 5.03 -4.37 -20.03
CA PHE A 19 3.96 -3.38 -20.11
C PHE A 19 3.81 -2.83 -21.53
N ASP A 20 2.57 -2.84 -22.03
CA ASP A 20 2.15 -2.13 -23.23
C ASP A 20 1.31 -0.90 -22.83
N ILE A 21 1.96 0.26 -22.76
CA ILE A 21 1.35 1.52 -22.32
C ILE A 21 0.95 2.35 -23.53
N ARG A 22 -0.34 2.60 -23.68
CA ARG A 22 -0.90 3.40 -24.77
C ARG A 22 -0.62 4.90 -24.59
N GLU A 23 -0.67 5.64 -25.69
CA GLU A 23 -0.41 7.09 -25.69
C GLU A 23 -1.47 7.89 -24.91
N ASP A 24 -2.68 7.37 -24.81
CA ASP A 24 -3.82 7.95 -24.09
C ASP A 24 -3.89 7.53 -22.62
N PHE A 25 -2.91 6.80 -22.11
CA PHE A 25 -2.87 6.40 -20.69
C PHE A 25 -2.87 7.63 -19.78
N GLN A 26 -3.77 7.61 -18.79
CA GLN A 26 -3.90 8.65 -17.76
C GLN A 26 -3.72 8.04 -16.37
N ARG A 27 -3.18 8.85 -15.46
CA ARG A 27 -3.10 8.49 -14.04
C ARG A 27 -4.50 8.27 -13.47
N PHE A 28 -4.63 7.24 -12.64
CA PHE A 28 -5.89 6.88 -12.01
C PHE A 28 -6.18 7.79 -10.81
N SER A 29 -7.43 8.24 -10.64
CA SER A 29 -7.84 8.96 -9.43
C SER A 29 -8.19 7.98 -8.33
N GLN A 30 -7.66 8.16 -7.11
CA GLN A 30 -8.02 7.29 -5.99
C GLN A 30 -9.53 7.30 -5.72
N ARG A 31 -10.22 8.42 -6.03
CA ARG A 31 -11.68 8.53 -5.89
C ARG A 31 -12.43 7.45 -6.67
N ASP A 32 -11.86 6.98 -7.78
CA ASP A 32 -12.46 5.97 -8.66
C ASP A 32 -12.15 4.53 -8.24
N ASP A 33 -11.30 4.33 -7.21
CA ASP A 33 -11.11 3.02 -6.60
C ASP A 33 -12.44 2.49 -6.05
N ILE A 34 -12.63 1.17 -6.07
CA ILE A 34 -13.91 0.55 -5.69
C ILE A 34 -14.26 0.79 -4.21
N PHE A 35 -13.26 0.86 -3.32
CA PHE A 35 -13.51 1.18 -1.91
C PHE A 35 -13.95 2.64 -1.76
N CYS A 36 -13.35 3.57 -2.50
CA CYS A 36 -13.77 4.98 -2.50
C CYS A 36 -15.16 5.17 -3.13
N ARG A 37 -15.42 4.58 -4.30
CA ARG A 37 -16.72 4.62 -5.00
C ARG A 37 -17.87 4.10 -4.14
N SER A 38 -17.62 3.12 -3.27
CA SER A 38 -18.65 2.61 -2.37
C SER A 38 -19.18 3.63 -1.34
N PHE A 39 -18.58 4.82 -1.23
CA PHE A 39 -19.08 5.93 -0.42
C PHE A 39 -19.86 6.97 -1.21
N TRP A 40 -19.47 7.28 -2.45
CA TRP A 40 -20.02 8.43 -3.19
C TRP A 40 -20.80 8.05 -4.45
N ASP A 41 -20.52 6.88 -5.04
CA ASP A 41 -21.09 6.46 -6.32
C ASP A 41 -22.39 5.66 -6.09
N PRO A 42 -23.56 6.18 -6.52
CA PRO A 42 -24.83 5.48 -6.33
C PRO A 42 -24.94 4.15 -7.08
N GLU A 43 -24.08 3.88 -8.07
CA GLU A 43 -24.04 2.58 -8.76
C GLU A 43 -23.33 1.51 -7.92
N VAL A 44 -22.44 1.91 -7.00
CA VAL A 44 -21.63 1.02 -6.16
C VAL A 44 -22.13 0.97 -4.72
N ARG A 45 -22.51 2.13 -4.16
CA ARG A 45 -22.99 2.24 -2.78
C ARG A 45 -24.36 1.60 -2.64
N THR A 46 -24.40 0.54 -1.84
CA THR A 46 -25.61 -0.21 -1.51
C THR A 46 -25.68 -0.46 -0.01
N HIS A 47 -26.85 -0.88 0.47
CA HIS A 47 -26.98 -1.35 1.86
C HIS A 47 -25.95 -2.44 2.22
N ARG A 48 -25.55 -3.29 1.25
CA ARG A 48 -24.54 -4.34 1.49
C ARG A 48 -23.13 -3.78 1.63
N SER A 49 -22.76 -2.74 0.88
CA SER A 49 -21.44 -2.10 1.05
C SER A 49 -21.38 -1.32 2.35
N ASP A 50 -22.45 -0.63 2.74
CA ASP A 50 -22.54 0.05 4.04
C ASP A 50 -22.36 -0.97 5.19
N MET A 51 -23.10 -2.09 5.12
CA MET A 51 -22.96 -3.20 6.07
C MET A 51 -21.53 -3.77 6.13
N PHE A 52 -20.83 -3.89 4.98
CA PHE A 52 -19.46 -4.40 4.94
C PHE A 52 -18.55 -3.57 5.86
N TYR A 53 -18.57 -2.25 5.74
CA TYR A 53 -17.75 -1.35 6.57
C TYR A 53 -18.19 -1.32 8.04
N GLU A 54 -19.49 -1.35 8.31
CA GLU A 54 -20.01 -1.46 9.69
C GLU A 54 -19.44 -2.69 10.39
N THR A 55 -19.26 -3.83 9.69
CA THR A 55 -18.74 -5.05 10.31
C THR A 55 -17.28 -4.97 10.78
N TYR A 56 -16.52 -3.95 10.36
CA TYR A 56 -15.16 -3.69 10.85
C TYR A 56 -15.13 -2.74 12.05
N ARG A 57 -16.15 -1.89 12.20
CA ARG A 57 -16.17 -0.78 13.17
C ARG A 57 -17.05 -1.03 14.38
N THR A 58 -18.12 -1.78 14.20
CA THR A 58 -19.08 -2.04 15.27
C THR A 58 -18.78 -3.38 15.91
N PRO A 59 -18.65 -3.46 17.25
CA PRO A 59 -18.65 -4.74 17.95
C PRO A 59 -19.94 -5.47 17.59
N LYS A 60 -19.85 -6.58 16.85
CA LYS A 60 -21.06 -7.35 16.54
C LYS A 60 -21.65 -7.88 17.84
N LEU A 61 -22.88 -7.51 18.11
CA LEU A 61 -23.65 -8.05 19.24
C LEU A 61 -24.24 -9.43 18.91
N THR A 62 -24.31 -9.78 17.61
CA THR A 62 -24.85 -11.04 17.11
C THR A 62 -23.84 -11.74 16.18
N TRP A 63 -23.56 -13.00 16.50
CA TRP A 63 -22.58 -13.83 15.79
C TRP A 63 -23.28 -14.97 15.06
N ARG A 64 -22.70 -15.42 13.95
CA ARG A 64 -23.18 -16.65 13.30
C ARG A 64 -22.61 -17.85 14.07
N SER A 65 -23.37 -18.92 14.17
CA SER A 65 -22.92 -20.20 14.74
C SER A 65 -22.25 -21.11 13.71
N VAL A 66 -21.88 -20.56 12.55
CA VAL A 66 -21.23 -21.30 11.45
C VAL A 66 -19.73 -21.12 11.57
N ASP A 67 -18.98 -22.20 11.34
CA ASP A 67 -17.52 -22.22 11.35
C ASP A 67 -16.94 -21.10 10.48
N GLY A 68 -15.90 -20.43 11.00
CA GLY A 68 -15.27 -19.29 10.36
C GLY A 68 -16.02 -17.96 10.48
N PHE A 69 -17.18 -17.93 11.15
CA PHE A 69 -17.97 -16.71 11.42
C PHE A 69 -18.40 -16.58 12.89
N THR A 70 -17.76 -17.33 13.78
CA THR A 70 -18.02 -17.30 15.23
C THR A 70 -17.41 -16.04 15.86
N GLN A 71 -17.78 -15.77 17.10
CA GLN A 71 -17.16 -14.68 17.87
C GLN A 71 -15.63 -14.80 17.95
N ARG A 72 -15.09 -16.02 18.04
CA ARG A 72 -13.63 -16.25 18.10
C ARG A 72 -12.94 -15.85 16.80
N ASP A 73 -13.55 -16.19 15.66
CA ASP A 73 -13.01 -15.85 14.34
C ASP A 73 -12.95 -14.34 14.15
N TYR A 74 -14.03 -13.64 14.51
CA TYR A 74 -14.07 -12.17 14.46
C TYR A 74 -13.16 -11.50 15.49
N ALA A 75 -13.00 -12.08 16.69
CA ALA A 75 -12.09 -11.56 17.70
C ALA A 75 -10.64 -11.61 17.20
N LEU A 76 -10.21 -12.74 16.64
CA LEU A 76 -8.87 -12.89 16.08
C LEU A 76 -8.68 -11.99 14.85
N ARG A 77 -9.66 -11.96 13.94
CA ARG A 77 -9.65 -11.05 12.79
C ARG A 77 -9.45 -9.61 13.26
N ASN A 78 -10.33 -9.08 14.12
CA ASN A 78 -10.26 -7.68 14.56
C ASN A 78 -8.95 -7.38 15.30
N ALA A 79 -8.45 -8.31 16.14
CA ALA A 79 -7.17 -8.14 16.82
C ALA A 79 -6.00 -8.00 15.81
N SER A 80 -6.05 -8.72 14.69
CA SER A 80 -5.01 -8.67 13.67
C SER A 80 -4.92 -7.32 12.94
N TRP A 81 -6.02 -6.59 12.81
CA TRP A 81 -6.07 -5.25 12.20
C TRP A 81 -5.66 -4.12 13.16
N HIS A 82 -5.57 -4.41 14.46
CA HIS A 82 -5.50 -3.36 15.48
C HIS A 82 -4.33 -2.38 15.31
N VAL A 83 -3.13 -2.86 14.93
CA VAL A 83 -1.97 -1.98 14.76
C VAL A 83 -2.15 -1.07 13.55
N THR A 84 -2.58 -1.59 12.40
CA THR A 84 -2.84 -0.74 11.23
C THR A 84 -3.99 0.24 11.48
N ASP A 85 -5.01 -0.15 12.24
CA ASP A 85 -6.16 0.70 12.55
C ASP A 85 -5.77 1.89 13.42
N ILE A 86 -4.82 1.72 14.36
CA ILE A 86 -4.31 2.84 15.17
C ILE A 86 -3.83 3.97 14.26
N PHE A 87 -3.04 3.67 13.22
CA PHE A 87 -2.52 4.69 12.31
C PHE A 87 -3.59 5.22 11.34
N ALA A 88 -4.45 4.34 10.85
CA ALA A 88 -5.55 4.72 9.97
C ALA A 88 -6.52 5.71 10.66
N GLU A 89 -6.68 5.62 11.98
CA GLU A 89 -7.61 6.43 12.75
C GLU A 89 -6.94 7.55 13.57
N LEU A 90 -5.60 7.54 13.69
CA LEU A 90 -4.83 8.50 14.48
C LEU A 90 -5.14 9.96 14.11
N ARG A 91 -5.45 10.19 12.84
CA ARG A 91 -5.64 11.51 12.22
C ARG A 91 -7.00 11.63 11.53
N ASP A 92 -7.99 10.84 11.97
CA ASP A 92 -9.35 10.87 11.39
C ASP A 92 -9.98 12.27 11.46
N GLY A 93 -9.59 13.12 12.44
CA GLY A 93 -10.08 14.51 12.54
C GLY A 93 -9.43 15.52 11.58
N ASP A 94 -8.42 15.10 10.81
CA ASP A 94 -7.73 15.90 9.79
C ASP A 94 -8.11 15.44 8.36
N ASP A 95 -9.23 14.71 8.18
CA ASP A 95 -9.59 14.01 6.94
C ASP A 95 -8.48 13.10 6.40
N ARG A 96 -7.78 12.39 7.31
CA ARG A 96 -6.69 11.48 6.95
C ARG A 96 -6.98 10.05 7.36
N ARG A 97 -6.69 9.10 6.47
CA ARG A 97 -6.57 7.68 6.80
C ARG A 97 -5.22 7.11 6.37
N GLU A 98 -4.25 7.19 7.26
CA GLU A 98 -2.87 6.83 6.94
C GLU A 98 -2.72 5.34 6.60
N GLY A 99 -2.05 5.05 5.49
CA GLY A 99 -1.88 3.71 4.92
C GLY A 99 -3.01 3.26 3.98
N PHE A 100 -4.15 3.97 3.95
CA PHE A 100 -5.30 3.62 3.10
C PHE A 100 -5.71 4.71 2.11
N LEU A 101 -5.81 5.96 2.59
CA LEU A 101 -6.16 7.14 1.77
C LEU A 101 -5.07 8.21 1.79
N ASP A 102 -4.18 8.15 2.78
CA ASP A 102 -3.11 9.13 2.98
C ASP A 102 -1.78 8.44 3.31
N PRO A 103 -0.63 9.01 2.91
CA PRO A 103 0.66 8.49 3.34
C PRO A 103 0.87 8.73 4.84
N TYR A 104 1.73 7.90 5.44
CA TYR A 104 2.05 8.00 6.86
C TYR A 104 2.84 9.27 7.17
N THR A 105 2.47 9.96 8.25
CA THR A 105 3.18 11.18 8.72
C THR A 105 3.99 10.95 10.00
N SER A 106 3.86 9.77 10.61
CA SER A 106 4.53 9.40 11.87
C SER A 106 6.02 9.06 11.69
N ILE A 107 6.80 9.98 11.13
CA ILE A 107 8.24 9.89 10.89
C ILE A 107 8.96 11.01 11.66
N ARG A 108 10.07 10.70 12.31
CA ARG A 108 10.91 11.68 13.02
C ARG A 108 11.84 12.40 12.05
N GLU A 109 12.20 13.62 12.40
CA GLU A 109 13.20 14.39 11.66
C GLU A 109 14.55 13.65 11.57
N GLY A 110 15.14 13.69 10.38
CA GLY A 110 16.45 13.12 10.10
C GLY A 110 17.60 14.07 10.51
N PRO A 111 18.86 13.63 10.34
CA PRO A 111 20.02 14.48 10.57
C PRO A 111 20.09 15.61 9.53
N GLY A 112 20.76 16.71 9.89
CA GLY A 112 21.02 17.84 8.97
C GLY A 112 22.08 17.58 7.89
N HIS A 113 22.49 16.32 7.68
CA HIS A 113 23.48 15.93 6.67
C HIS A 113 23.07 14.59 6.06
N THR A 114 23.36 14.40 4.78
CA THR A 114 23.14 13.13 4.08
C THR A 114 24.37 12.26 4.14
N LEU A 115 24.19 10.97 4.43
CA LEU A 115 25.25 9.98 4.24
C LEU A 115 25.64 9.94 2.75
N PRO A 116 26.93 10.05 2.39
CA PRO A 116 27.35 9.89 1.00
C PRO A 116 27.07 8.47 0.48
N VAL A 117 26.43 8.36 -0.69
CA VAL A 117 26.27 7.09 -1.40
C VAL A 117 27.45 6.89 -2.34
N GLU A 118 28.34 5.98 -1.99
CA GLU A 118 29.51 5.64 -2.80
C GLU A 118 29.11 4.89 -4.08
N SER A 119 28.13 3.98 -3.97
CA SER A 119 27.64 3.19 -5.09
C SER A 119 26.15 2.88 -4.94
N PRO A 120 25.33 3.18 -5.97
CA PRO A 120 23.91 2.84 -5.97
C PRO A 120 23.64 1.34 -5.76
N GLY A 121 24.50 0.48 -6.31
CA GLY A 121 24.35 -0.97 -6.20
C GLY A 121 24.60 -1.48 -4.78
N GLU A 122 25.46 -0.81 -4.01
CA GLU A 122 25.74 -1.17 -2.62
C GLU A 122 24.64 -0.66 -1.69
N MET A 123 24.24 0.60 -1.87
CA MET A 123 23.12 1.18 -1.14
C MET A 123 21.82 0.39 -1.37
N ALA A 124 21.57 -0.08 -2.60
CA ALA A 124 20.42 -0.95 -2.88
C ALA A 124 20.48 -2.29 -2.12
N ARG A 125 21.68 -2.88 -1.95
CA ARG A 125 21.84 -4.11 -1.15
C ARG A 125 21.61 -3.84 0.33
N GLU A 126 22.15 -2.73 0.85
CA GLU A 126 21.99 -2.31 2.24
C GLU A 126 20.50 -2.05 2.58
N ILE A 127 19.80 -1.28 1.75
CA ILE A 127 18.37 -1.01 1.91
C ILE A 127 17.54 -2.29 1.91
N LYS A 128 17.81 -3.22 0.98
CA LYS A 128 17.14 -4.53 0.94
C LYS A 128 17.42 -5.34 2.21
N GLN A 129 18.66 -5.34 2.70
CA GLN A 129 19.03 -6.04 3.92
C GLN A 129 18.38 -5.40 5.16
N ALA A 130 18.33 -4.08 5.23
CA ALA A 130 17.67 -3.34 6.29
C ALA A 130 16.16 -3.65 6.31
N ALA A 131 15.48 -3.54 5.16
CA ALA A 131 14.05 -3.84 5.05
C ALA A 131 13.73 -5.29 5.46
N LYS A 132 14.55 -6.27 5.04
CA LYS A 132 14.40 -7.68 5.48
C LYS A 132 14.61 -7.84 6.98
N THR A 133 15.63 -7.18 7.54
CA THR A 133 15.91 -7.19 8.99
C THR A 133 14.75 -6.58 9.79
N LEU A 134 14.09 -5.57 9.23
CA LEU A 134 12.92 -4.91 9.81
C LEU A 134 11.63 -5.71 9.62
N GLY A 135 11.66 -6.80 8.84
CA GLY A 135 10.56 -7.74 8.70
C GLY A 135 9.87 -7.78 7.34
N ALA A 136 10.47 -7.27 6.26
CA ALA A 136 10.01 -7.54 4.89
C ALA A 136 10.35 -8.95 4.43
N ASP A 137 9.40 -9.69 3.86
CA ASP A 137 9.69 -11.02 3.27
C ASP A 137 10.41 -10.88 1.91
N LEU A 138 9.90 -10.01 1.03
CA LEU A 138 10.52 -9.66 -0.25
C LEU A 138 10.70 -8.15 -0.36
N VAL A 139 11.76 -7.73 -1.07
CA VAL A 139 12.08 -6.31 -1.27
C VAL A 139 12.60 -6.09 -2.69
N GLY A 140 11.90 -5.23 -3.42
CA GLY A 140 12.25 -4.77 -4.76
C GLY A 140 12.54 -3.27 -4.74
N ILE A 141 13.31 -2.79 -5.72
CA ILE A 141 13.57 -1.36 -5.89
C ILE A 141 13.42 -1.05 -7.37
N THR A 142 12.65 -0.01 -7.68
CA THR A 142 12.50 0.55 -9.02
C THR A 142 12.63 2.07 -8.94
N GLY A 143 12.88 2.74 -10.07
CA GLY A 143 12.68 4.18 -10.13
C GLY A 143 11.20 4.53 -10.02
N ASN A 144 10.93 5.76 -9.58
CA ASN A 144 9.58 6.30 -9.53
C ASN A 144 9.00 6.44 -10.95
N ASP A 145 7.73 6.07 -11.09
CA ASP A 145 6.99 6.17 -12.34
C ASP A 145 5.62 6.77 -12.03
N GLU A 146 5.48 8.06 -12.33
CA GLU A 146 4.32 8.87 -11.96
C GLU A 146 3.01 8.34 -12.55
N ARG A 147 3.06 7.54 -13.62
CA ARG A 147 1.88 6.92 -14.23
C ARG A 147 1.11 6.03 -13.26
N TRP A 148 1.82 5.44 -12.29
CA TRP A 148 1.24 4.56 -11.28
C TRP A 148 0.88 5.26 -9.98
N LEU A 149 1.24 6.54 -9.80
CA LEU A 149 0.79 7.33 -8.67
C LEU A 149 -0.63 7.84 -8.93
N TYR A 150 -1.49 7.82 -7.91
CA TYR A 150 -2.83 8.37 -8.06
C TYR A 150 -2.77 9.86 -8.42
N SER A 151 -3.59 10.30 -9.38
CA SER A 151 -3.67 11.71 -9.79
C SER A 151 -4.12 12.61 -8.63
N HIS A 152 -5.10 12.13 -7.87
CA HIS A 152 -5.63 12.74 -6.65
C HIS A 152 -5.82 11.68 -5.58
N ALA A 153 -5.69 12.09 -4.32
CA ALA A 153 -6.15 11.30 -3.17
C ALA A 153 -7.65 11.51 -2.96
N TYR A 154 -8.28 10.67 -2.14
CA TYR A 154 -9.71 10.73 -1.84
C TYR A 154 -9.96 11.29 -0.44
N SER A 155 -10.77 12.34 -0.36
CA SER A 155 -11.32 12.87 0.90
C SER A 155 -12.54 12.04 1.28
N ARG A 156 -12.48 11.36 2.43
CA ARG A 156 -13.62 10.56 2.91
C ARG A 156 -14.66 11.43 3.60
N GLU A 157 -14.24 12.53 4.21
CA GLU A 157 -15.17 13.49 4.83
C GLU A 157 -16.01 14.24 3.79
N ASN A 158 -15.40 14.62 2.67
CA ASN A 158 -16.07 15.42 1.64
C ASN A 158 -16.53 14.61 0.43
N GLU A 159 -16.19 13.32 0.35
CA GLU A 159 -16.51 12.43 -0.77
C GLU A 159 -16.00 12.92 -2.16
N HIS A 160 -14.93 13.72 -2.15
CA HIS A 160 -14.33 14.37 -3.32
C HIS A 160 -12.82 14.11 -3.43
N GLU A 161 -12.23 14.51 -4.56
CA GLU A 161 -10.78 14.47 -4.76
C GLU A 161 -10.09 15.53 -3.88
N LYS A 162 -8.90 15.19 -3.36
CA LYS A 162 -7.96 16.10 -2.71
C LYS A 162 -6.55 15.93 -3.31
N PRO A 163 -5.66 16.93 -3.18
CA PRO A 163 -4.30 16.83 -3.71
C PRO A 163 -3.54 15.59 -3.21
N GLN A 164 -2.76 14.97 -4.09
CA GLN A 164 -1.84 13.89 -3.70
C GLN A 164 -0.60 14.49 -3.02
N GLU A 165 -0.18 13.88 -1.90
CA GLU A 165 0.93 14.36 -1.06
C GLU A 165 2.28 13.77 -1.44
N ILE A 166 2.30 12.61 -2.10
CA ILE A 166 3.55 12.03 -2.59
C ILE A 166 4.11 12.88 -3.74
N SER A 167 5.26 13.48 -3.47
CA SER A 167 5.98 14.28 -4.44
C SER A 167 6.60 13.43 -5.56
N THR A 168 6.51 13.92 -6.79
CA THR A 168 7.05 13.25 -7.99
C THR A 168 8.57 13.37 -8.13
N ASP A 169 9.21 14.21 -7.31
CA ASP A 169 10.68 14.38 -7.28
C ASP A 169 11.41 13.28 -6.48
N LEU A 170 10.69 12.36 -5.83
CA LEU A 170 11.27 11.14 -5.27
C LEU A 170 11.73 10.23 -6.41
N GLY A 171 13.03 9.94 -6.47
CA GLY A 171 13.62 9.23 -7.60
C GLY A 171 13.40 7.71 -7.61
N ASN A 172 13.14 7.10 -6.46
CA ASN A 172 13.07 5.65 -6.29
C ASN A 172 11.85 5.25 -5.47
N VAL A 173 11.34 4.05 -5.75
CA VAL A 173 10.30 3.36 -4.98
C VAL A 173 10.91 2.05 -4.47
N ILE A 174 10.81 1.85 -3.16
CA ILE A 174 11.16 0.59 -2.50
C ILE A 174 9.84 -0.13 -2.26
N VAL A 175 9.67 -1.29 -2.88
CA VAL A 175 8.47 -2.11 -2.75
C VAL A 175 8.78 -3.25 -1.81
N ILE A 176 7.97 -3.41 -0.76
CA ILE A 176 7.99 -4.62 0.08
C ILE A 176 6.83 -5.53 -0.33
N ALA A 177 7.01 -6.84 -0.16
CA ALA A 177 5.90 -7.78 -0.18
C ALA A 177 6.00 -8.70 1.03
N GLN A 178 4.85 -9.02 1.61
CA GLN A 178 4.72 -9.88 2.78
C GLN A 178 3.94 -11.14 2.42
N SER A 179 4.42 -12.26 2.94
CA SER A 179 3.66 -13.50 2.93
C SER A 179 2.49 -13.39 3.90
N MET A 180 1.37 -13.97 3.48
CA MET A 180 0.19 -14.19 4.32
C MET A 180 0.16 -15.64 4.78
N ASP A 181 -0.44 -15.90 5.93
CA ASP A 181 -0.63 -17.26 6.43
C ASP A 181 -1.55 -18.06 5.50
N ARG A 182 -1.00 -19.15 4.93
CA ARG A 182 -1.68 -19.96 3.91
C ARG A 182 -2.87 -20.75 4.48
N GLU A 183 -2.79 -21.20 5.72
CA GLU A 183 -3.87 -21.97 6.34
C GLU A 183 -5.06 -21.05 6.61
N LEU A 184 -4.83 -19.87 7.17
CA LEU A 184 -5.86 -18.84 7.34
C LEU A 184 -6.47 -18.43 5.99
N LEU A 185 -5.65 -18.17 4.97
CA LEU A 185 -6.15 -17.84 3.62
C LEU A 185 -7.02 -18.95 3.02
N SER A 186 -6.69 -20.22 3.25
CA SER A 186 -7.46 -21.36 2.72
C SER A 186 -8.88 -21.45 3.27
N THR A 187 -9.20 -20.69 4.32
CA THR A 187 -10.55 -20.59 4.90
C THR A 187 -11.42 -19.53 4.23
N ALA A 188 -10.94 -18.84 3.19
CA ALA A 188 -11.72 -17.85 2.47
C ALA A 188 -13.02 -18.47 1.90
N PRO A 189 -14.16 -17.76 1.93
CA PRO A 189 -14.33 -16.34 2.29
C PRO A 189 -14.81 -16.13 3.75
N SER A 190 -14.31 -16.91 4.70
CA SER A 190 -14.70 -16.79 6.12
C SER A 190 -14.24 -15.47 6.77
N ALA A 191 -14.78 -15.13 7.94
CA ALA A 191 -14.23 -14.03 8.73
C ALA A 191 -12.81 -14.35 9.22
N LEU A 192 -12.54 -15.63 9.50
CA LEU A 192 -11.23 -16.11 9.93
C LEU A 192 -10.14 -15.81 8.89
N SER A 193 -10.40 -15.98 7.59
CA SER A 193 -9.41 -15.67 6.54
C SER A 193 -8.99 -14.20 6.54
N GLY A 194 -9.86 -13.29 6.98
CA GLY A 194 -9.53 -11.87 7.15
C GLY A 194 -8.45 -11.59 8.20
N THR A 195 -8.12 -12.58 9.04
CA THR A 195 -7.00 -12.51 9.98
C THR A 195 -5.66 -12.46 9.25
N ALA A 196 -5.50 -13.25 8.17
CA ALA A 196 -4.26 -13.26 7.40
C ALA A 196 -3.99 -11.87 6.82
N THR A 197 -5.03 -11.25 6.24
CA THR A 197 -4.96 -9.91 5.68
C THR A 197 -4.65 -8.85 6.75
N GLY A 198 -5.39 -8.84 7.87
CA GLY A 198 -5.19 -7.86 8.93
C GLY A 198 -3.81 -7.94 9.57
N ALA A 199 -3.35 -9.16 9.86
CA ALA A 199 -2.02 -9.39 10.43
C ALA A 199 -0.92 -8.88 9.49
N THR A 200 -1.07 -9.10 8.17
CA THR A 200 -0.12 -8.61 7.18
C THR A 200 -0.15 -7.08 7.06
N TYR A 201 -1.32 -6.43 7.06
CA TYR A 201 -1.39 -4.96 7.07
C TYR A 201 -0.70 -4.36 8.29
N SER A 202 -0.96 -4.91 9.48
CA SER A 202 -0.29 -4.50 10.71
C SER A 202 1.24 -4.68 10.64
N ARG A 203 1.72 -5.77 10.03
CA ARG A 203 3.15 -6.00 9.78
C ARG A 203 3.72 -5.00 8.77
N ASP A 204 3.00 -4.74 7.68
CA ASP A 204 3.40 -3.77 6.66
C ASP A 204 3.54 -2.36 7.25
N THR A 205 2.60 -1.92 8.08
CA THR A 205 2.70 -0.62 8.78
C THR A 205 4.01 -0.51 9.54
N ILE A 206 4.39 -1.55 10.29
CA ILE A 206 5.66 -1.57 11.06
C ILE A 206 6.86 -1.47 10.12
N VAL A 207 6.90 -2.29 9.06
CA VAL A 207 8.03 -2.36 8.15
C VAL A 207 8.20 -1.07 7.35
N LEU A 208 7.09 -0.52 6.82
CA LEU A 208 7.08 0.71 6.02
C LEU A 208 7.56 1.92 6.84
N LEU A 209 7.02 2.09 8.05
CA LEU A 209 7.47 3.17 8.94
C LEU A 209 8.94 3.01 9.32
N ALA A 210 9.38 1.79 9.63
CA ALA A 210 10.74 1.53 10.05
C ALA A 210 11.76 1.75 8.91
N ILE A 211 11.48 1.27 7.69
CA ILE A 211 12.39 1.46 6.56
C ILE A 211 12.42 2.93 6.11
N ALA A 212 11.28 3.63 6.13
CA ALA A 212 11.24 5.06 5.87
C ALA A 212 12.06 5.83 6.91
N GLN A 213 11.88 5.53 8.20
CA GLN A 213 12.68 6.15 9.26
C GLN A 213 14.16 5.85 9.13
N TYR A 214 14.54 4.63 8.73
CA TYR A 214 15.93 4.28 8.48
C TYR A 214 16.53 5.16 7.37
N ILE A 215 15.83 5.34 6.25
CA ILE A 215 16.27 6.21 5.14
C ILE A 215 16.35 7.67 5.59
N VAL A 216 15.37 8.13 6.39
CA VAL A 216 15.40 9.46 6.99
C VAL A 216 16.59 9.64 7.93
N ASN A 217 16.95 8.62 8.70
CA ASN A 217 18.13 8.64 9.57
C ASN A 217 19.46 8.65 8.79
N LEU A 218 19.48 8.21 7.53
CA LEU A 218 20.61 8.40 6.62
C LEU A 218 20.67 9.82 6.04
N GLY A 219 19.70 10.68 6.37
CA GLY A 219 19.59 12.07 5.90
C GLY A 219 18.80 12.24 4.60
N TYR A 220 18.17 11.19 4.09
CA TYR A 220 17.40 11.23 2.84
C TYR A 220 15.90 11.43 3.11
N ARG A 221 15.17 12.02 2.15
CA ARG A 221 13.71 12.05 2.24
C ARG A 221 13.13 10.67 1.92
N ALA A 222 12.22 10.19 2.76
CA ALA A 222 11.40 9.02 2.48
C ALA A 222 9.97 9.26 2.96
N VAL A 223 9.01 8.71 2.23
CA VAL A 223 7.60 8.72 2.59
C VAL A 223 7.17 7.26 2.71
N ALA A 224 6.64 6.87 3.86
CA ALA A 224 6.00 5.57 4.02
C ALA A 224 4.60 5.64 3.40
N SER A 225 4.31 4.68 2.52
CA SER A 225 3.03 4.56 1.83
C SER A 225 2.68 3.10 1.67
N MET A 226 1.39 2.82 1.67
CA MET A 226 0.79 1.51 1.52
C MET A 226 -0.26 1.58 0.39
N ASN A 227 -1.56 1.52 0.68
CA ASN A 227 -2.61 1.52 -0.35
C ASN A 227 -2.99 2.95 -0.81
N ASP A 228 -2.42 3.96 -0.17
CA ASP A 228 -2.89 5.35 -0.21
C ASP A 228 -2.48 6.15 -1.45
N SER A 229 -1.35 5.83 -2.07
CA SER A 229 -0.74 6.78 -3.01
C SER A 229 -0.51 6.28 -4.43
N ALA A 230 -0.57 4.96 -4.65
CA ALA A 230 -0.20 4.37 -5.92
C ALA A 230 -0.92 3.06 -6.22
N LEU A 231 -1.01 2.75 -7.51
CA LEU A 231 -1.22 1.40 -8.00
C LEU A 231 0.06 0.59 -7.77
N VAL A 232 0.08 -0.20 -6.69
CA VAL A 232 1.30 -0.87 -6.22
C VAL A 232 1.72 -2.05 -7.11
N ILE A 233 0.78 -2.74 -7.76
CA ILE A 233 1.07 -3.93 -8.57
C ILE A 233 2.04 -3.63 -9.74
N PRO A 234 1.81 -2.60 -10.58
CA PRO A 234 2.78 -2.22 -11.61
C PRO A 234 4.18 -1.88 -11.06
N LEU A 235 4.24 -1.22 -9.90
CA LEU A 235 5.51 -0.88 -9.25
C LEU A 235 6.23 -2.14 -8.75
N ALA A 236 5.51 -3.11 -8.21
CA ALA A 236 6.07 -4.38 -7.74
C ALA A 236 6.66 -5.23 -8.88
N ILE A 237 5.98 -5.26 -10.04
CA ILE A 237 6.49 -5.92 -11.25
C ILE A 237 7.78 -5.24 -11.72
N LYS A 238 7.78 -3.90 -11.83
CA LYS A 238 8.98 -3.13 -12.19
C LYS A 238 10.12 -3.29 -11.19
N ALA A 239 9.80 -3.51 -9.92
CA ALA A 239 10.76 -3.79 -8.87
C ALA A 239 11.31 -5.24 -8.91
N GLY A 240 10.81 -6.07 -9.83
CA GLY A 240 11.25 -7.45 -10.06
C GLY A 240 10.72 -8.45 -9.05
N LEU A 241 9.59 -8.17 -8.40
CA LEU A 241 9.04 -9.03 -7.35
C LEU A 241 8.15 -10.17 -7.86
N GLY A 242 7.66 -10.08 -9.09
CA GLY A 242 6.76 -11.08 -9.64
C GLY A 242 6.14 -10.65 -10.97
N GLU A 243 5.12 -11.39 -11.38
CA GLU A 243 4.40 -11.20 -12.64
C GLU A 243 2.92 -10.87 -12.40
N TYR A 244 2.25 -10.33 -13.41
CA TYR A 244 0.82 -10.01 -13.31
C TYR A 244 -0.06 -11.25 -13.50
N GLY A 245 -0.88 -11.57 -12.51
CA GLY A 245 -1.87 -12.64 -12.59
C GLY A 245 -3.19 -12.20 -13.24
N ARG A 246 -3.92 -13.15 -13.85
CA ARG A 246 -5.26 -12.90 -14.43
C ARG A 246 -6.27 -12.33 -13.41
N HIS A 247 -6.06 -12.63 -12.12
CA HIS A 247 -6.87 -12.12 -11.01
C HIS A 247 -6.54 -10.66 -10.62
N GLY A 248 -5.61 -10.00 -11.33
CA GLY A 248 -5.27 -8.60 -11.09
C GLY A 248 -4.30 -8.36 -9.93
N LEU A 249 -3.65 -9.41 -9.41
CA LEU A 249 -2.65 -9.30 -8.34
C LEU A 249 -1.28 -9.74 -8.86
N LEU A 250 -0.24 -9.36 -8.12
CA LEU A 250 1.12 -9.84 -8.31
C LEU A 250 1.19 -11.32 -7.94
N ILE A 251 1.82 -12.12 -8.78
CA ILE A 251 2.22 -13.50 -8.48
C ILE A 251 3.71 -13.50 -8.23
N THR A 252 4.10 -13.80 -6.98
CA THR A 252 5.51 -13.97 -6.60
C THR A 252 5.93 -15.41 -6.78
N ARG A 253 7.23 -15.66 -7.00
CA ARG A 253 7.72 -17.05 -7.10
C ARG A 253 7.61 -17.78 -5.77
N GLU A 254 7.84 -17.07 -4.68
CA GLU A 254 7.94 -17.61 -3.32
C GLU A 254 6.57 -17.90 -2.69
N TYR A 255 5.59 -17.03 -2.92
CA TYR A 255 4.30 -17.09 -2.20
C TYR A 255 3.08 -17.23 -3.11
N GLY A 256 3.30 -17.20 -4.43
CA GLY A 256 2.24 -17.15 -5.43
C GLY A 256 1.69 -15.75 -5.62
#